data_AF-A0A9X0PT66-F1
#
_entry.id   AF-A0A9X0PT66-F1
#
_cell.length_a   1.000
_cell.length_b   1.000
_cell.length_c   1.000
_cell.angle_alpha   90.00
_cell.angle_beta   90.00
_cell.angle_gamma   90.00
#
_symmetry.space_group_name_H-M   'P 1'
#
loop_
_entity.id
_entity.type
_entity.pdbx_description
1 polymer ?
#
loop_
_entity_poly.entity_id
_entity_poly.type
_entity_poly.pdbx_seq_one_letter_code
_entity_poly.pdbx_strand_id
1 'polypeptide(L)'
;MGAFGCPVRVVNDALMQAIGSYKGGRMLFLGLGTGLGAAMIVENVAQPMEIAHLPYRKGKTYEHYVSEAYREKKGNAKWQKRVHDVVERLSAALEPDEVVIGGGNVETLNSLPPNCRRGDNALAFEGGFRLWKDPALIF
;
A
#
# COMPACT_ATOMS: atom_id res chain seq x y z
N MET A 1 -24.32 -10.59 23.16
CA MET A 1 -22.98 -9.97 23.24
C MET A 1 -22.24 -10.30 21.96
N GLY A 2 -21.53 -9.35 21.36
CA GLY A 2 -20.65 -9.62 20.22
C GLY A 2 -19.44 -10.46 20.65
N ALA A 3 -18.78 -11.15 19.71
CA ALA A 3 -17.71 -12.11 20.00
C ALA A 3 -16.54 -11.57 20.85
N PHE A 4 -16.21 -10.28 20.71
CA PHE A 4 -15.08 -9.65 21.41
C PHE A 4 -15.45 -8.92 22.70
N GLY A 5 -16.75 -8.73 22.99
CA GLY A 5 -17.19 -8.03 24.20
C GLY A 5 -16.78 -6.54 24.30
N CYS A 6 -16.21 -5.96 23.25
CA CYS A 6 -15.78 -4.55 23.18
C CYS A 6 -16.10 -3.94 21.81
N PRO A 7 -16.04 -2.59 21.68
CA PRO A 7 -16.13 -1.93 20.38
C PRO A 7 -15.00 -2.37 19.44
N VAL A 8 -15.35 -2.67 18.19
CA VAL A 8 -14.41 -3.13 17.15
C VAL A 8 -14.49 -2.22 15.93
N ARG A 9 -13.32 -1.85 15.38
CA ARG A 9 -13.17 -1.18 14.09
C ARG A 9 -12.43 -2.13 13.15
N VAL A 10 -12.88 -2.21 11.90
CA VAL A 10 -12.31 -3.08 10.88
C VAL A 10 -12.04 -2.25 9.64
N VAL A 11 -10.83 -2.38 9.09
CA VAL A 11 -10.41 -1.74 7.86
C VAL A 11 -9.61 -2.73 7.02
N ASN A 12 -9.44 -2.42 5.73
CA ASN A 12 -8.48 -3.12 4.87
C ASN A 12 -7.06 -3.05 5.46
N ASP A 13 -6.27 -4.10 5.25
CA ASP A 13 -4.91 -4.25 5.79
C ASP A 13 -3.91 -3.21 5.25
N ALA A 14 -3.96 -2.93 3.95
CA ALA A 14 -3.17 -1.87 3.32
C ALA A 14 -3.57 -0.49 3.84
N LEU A 15 -4.87 -0.25 4.06
CA LEU A 15 -5.34 0.99 4.69
C LEU A 15 -4.81 1.13 6.12
N MET A 16 -4.81 0.04 6.90
CA MET A 16 -4.25 0.06 8.26
C MET A 16 -2.76 0.41 8.26
N GLN A 17 -1.96 -0.20 7.37
CA GLN A 17 -0.55 0.16 7.22
C GLN A 17 -0.33 1.59 6.70
N ALA A 18 -1.20 2.06 5.80
CA ALA A 18 -1.16 3.43 5.28
C ALA A 18 -1.37 4.45 6.41
N ILE A 19 -2.38 4.26 7.25
CA ILE A 19 -2.69 5.16 8.38
C ILE A 19 -1.49 5.25 9.35
N GLY A 20 -0.88 4.12 9.68
CA GLY A 20 0.32 4.12 10.52
C GLY A 20 1.53 4.77 9.85
N SER A 21 1.59 4.70 8.52
CA SER A 21 2.66 5.31 7.72
C SER A 21 2.49 6.80 7.47
N TYR A 22 1.30 7.36 7.68
CA TYR A 22 0.97 8.72 7.25
C TYR A 22 1.76 9.81 8.01
N LYS A 23 2.29 10.76 7.24
CA LYS A 23 3.07 11.93 7.74
C LYS A 23 2.50 13.28 7.28
N GLY A 24 1.32 13.31 6.65
CA GLY A 24 0.72 14.50 6.06
C GLY A 24 0.75 14.51 4.53
N GLY A 25 0.10 15.51 3.92
CA GLY A 25 0.03 15.67 2.47
C GLY A 25 -0.81 14.59 1.76
N ARG A 26 -0.42 14.28 0.52
CA ARG A 26 -1.04 13.27 -0.36
C ARG A 26 -0.14 12.03 -0.38
N MET A 27 -0.47 11.01 0.41
CA MET A 27 0.32 9.80 0.51
C MET A 27 -0.39 8.62 -0.17
N LEU A 28 0.25 8.03 -1.18
CA LEU A 28 -0.15 6.74 -1.73
C LEU A 28 0.59 5.62 -0.98
N PHE A 29 -0.14 4.61 -0.54
CA PHE A 29 0.42 3.38 0.01
C PHE A 29 0.24 2.22 -0.97
N LEU A 30 1.30 1.45 -1.19
CA LEU A 30 1.29 0.20 -1.96
C LEU A 30 1.84 -0.94 -1.11
N GLY A 31 0.98 -1.91 -0.79
CA GLY A 31 1.35 -3.13 -0.06
C GLY A 31 1.74 -4.24 -1.03
N LEU A 32 3.01 -4.63 -1.04
CA LEU A 32 3.54 -5.74 -1.84
C LEU A 32 3.63 -7.00 -0.98
N GLY A 33 2.60 -7.84 -1.05
CA GLY A 33 2.54 -9.14 -0.35
C GLY A 33 2.31 -10.29 -1.31
N THR A 34 1.54 -11.29 -0.84
CA THR A 34 0.97 -12.35 -1.69
C THR A 34 0.04 -11.75 -2.75
N GLY A 35 -0.71 -10.71 -2.38
CA GLY A 35 -1.48 -9.85 -3.28
C GLY A 35 -0.97 -8.41 -3.30
N LEU A 36 -1.63 -7.58 -4.11
CA LEU A 36 -1.37 -6.14 -4.20
C LEU A 36 -2.44 -5.35 -3.45
N GLY A 37 -2.07 -4.71 -2.33
CA GLY A 37 -2.93 -3.79 -1.60
C GLY A 37 -2.61 -2.33 -1.91
N ALA A 38 -3.60 -1.44 -1.82
CA ALA A 38 -3.38 0.00 -1.94
C ALA A 38 -4.34 0.82 -1.07
N ALA A 39 -3.89 2.00 -0.69
CA ALA A 39 -4.70 3.02 -0.03
C ALA A 39 -4.13 4.40 -0.33
N MET A 40 -4.98 5.43 -0.31
CA MET A 40 -4.57 6.82 -0.46
C MET A 40 -5.01 7.61 0.76
N ILE A 41 -4.15 8.50 1.25
CA ILE A 41 -4.51 9.44 2.31
C ILE A 41 -4.21 10.86 1.81
N VAL A 42 -5.24 11.71 1.82
CA VAL A 42 -5.15 13.12 1.43
C VAL A 42 -5.75 13.95 2.54
N GLU A 43 -4.97 14.88 3.11
CA GLU A 43 -5.46 15.80 4.15
C GLU A 43 -6.21 15.07 5.28
N ASN A 44 -5.59 14.01 5.81
CA ASN A 44 -6.11 13.12 6.85
C ASN A 44 -7.37 12.30 6.49
N VAL A 45 -7.85 12.37 5.24
CA VAL A 45 -8.90 11.49 4.72
C VAL A 45 -8.27 10.25 4.11
N ALA A 46 -8.48 9.10 4.74
CA ALA A 46 -7.90 7.82 4.36
C ALA A 46 -8.91 6.97 3.58
N GLN A 47 -8.54 6.58 2.36
CA GLN A 47 -9.41 5.85 1.44
C GLN A 47 -8.76 4.51 1.03
N PRO A 48 -9.43 3.37 1.23
CA PRO A 48 -8.95 2.08 0.73
C PRO A 48 -9.11 2.00 -0.79
N MET A 49 -8.23 1.25 -1.46
CA MET A 49 -8.26 1.08 -2.91
C MET A 49 -8.08 -0.39 -3.33
N GLU A 50 -8.98 -0.86 -4.21
CA GLU A 50 -8.93 -2.22 -4.77
C GLU A 50 -8.34 -2.20 -6.19
N ILE A 51 -7.03 -1.96 -6.29
CA ILE A 51 -6.34 -1.86 -7.59
C ILE A 51 -5.88 -3.21 -8.14
N ALA A 52 -5.83 -4.25 -7.30
CA ALA A 52 -5.28 -5.58 -7.64
C ALA A 52 -5.85 -6.14 -8.94
N HIS A 53 -7.16 -6.02 -9.12
CA HIS A 53 -7.91 -6.59 -10.24
C HIS A 53 -8.07 -5.62 -11.42
N LEU A 54 -7.65 -4.36 -11.29
CA LEU A 54 -7.70 -3.42 -12.40
C LEU A 54 -6.82 -3.90 -13.55
N PRO A 55 -7.21 -3.62 -14.81
CA PRO A 55 -6.39 -3.98 -15.95
C PRO A 55 -5.12 -3.12 -15.98
N TYR A 56 -3.96 -3.77 -15.96
CA TYR A 56 -2.67 -3.13 -16.17
C TYR A 56 -2.37 -2.95 -17.66
N ARG A 57 -2.61 -4.03 -18.41
CA ARG A 57 -2.57 -4.10 -19.87
C ARG A 57 -3.44 -5.26 -20.33
N LYS A 58 -3.67 -5.39 -21.65
CA LYS A 58 -4.49 -6.46 -22.21
C LYS A 58 -4.10 -7.83 -21.64
N GLY A 59 -5.06 -8.48 -20.97
CA GLY A 59 -4.91 -9.80 -20.35
C GLY A 59 -4.07 -9.87 -19.07
N LYS A 60 -3.72 -8.74 -18.43
CA LYS A 60 -2.99 -8.74 -17.15
C LYS A 60 -3.53 -7.68 -16.21
N THR A 61 -3.87 -8.08 -14.99
CA THR A 61 -4.19 -7.18 -13.89
C THR A 61 -2.93 -6.61 -13.24
N TYR A 62 -3.08 -5.60 -12.38
CA TYR A 62 -1.95 -5.07 -11.60
C TYR A 62 -1.31 -6.13 -10.72
N GLU A 63 -2.11 -6.89 -9.97
CA GLU A 63 -1.60 -7.96 -9.09
C GLU A 63 -0.79 -9.01 -9.87
N HIS A 64 -1.34 -9.51 -10.99
CA HIS A 64 -0.59 -10.46 -11.83
C HIS A 64 0.69 -9.86 -12.42
N TYR A 65 0.76 -8.54 -12.61
CA TYR A 65 1.95 -7.87 -13.11
C TYR A 65 3.08 -7.82 -12.07
N VAL A 66 2.78 -7.58 -10.79
CA VAL A 66 3.77 -7.47 -9.71
C VAL A 66 3.75 -8.64 -8.72
N SER A 67 3.17 -9.77 -9.11
CA SER A 67 3.02 -10.94 -8.23
C SER A 67 4.35 -11.54 -7.79
N GLU A 68 4.31 -12.19 -6.62
CA GLU A 68 5.44 -12.97 -6.11
C GLU A 68 5.86 -14.08 -7.09
N ALA A 69 4.89 -14.77 -7.69
CA ALA A 69 5.16 -15.77 -8.72
C ALA A 69 5.95 -15.22 -9.92
N TYR A 70 5.76 -13.94 -10.27
CA TYR A 70 6.61 -13.30 -11.29
C TYR A 70 8.03 -13.04 -10.78
N ARG A 71 8.17 -12.60 -9.52
CA ARG A 71 9.47 -12.40 -8.87
C ARG A 71 10.29 -13.68 -8.84
N GLU A 72 9.72 -14.78 -8.34
CA GLU A 72 10.39 -16.08 -8.28
C GLU A 72 10.80 -16.57 -9.68
N LYS A 73 9.92 -16.39 -10.67
CA LYS A 73 10.17 -16.85 -12.05
C LYS A 73 11.21 -16.03 -12.81
N LYS A 74 11.32 -14.73 -12.55
CA LYS A 74 12.10 -13.78 -13.38
C LYS A 74 13.19 -13.03 -12.62
N GLY A 75 13.26 -13.17 -11.30
CA GLY A 75 14.24 -12.56 -10.41
C GLY A 75 13.91 -11.14 -9.98
N ASN A 76 14.52 -10.72 -8.87
CA ASN A 76 14.29 -9.44 -8.20
C ASN A 76 14.49 -8.23 -9.12
N ALA A 77 15.52 -8.22 -9.96
CA ALA A 77 15.80 -7.08 -10.84
C ALA A 77 14.67 -6.80 -11.84
N LYS A 78 14.03 -7.84 -12.40
CA LYS A 78 12.91 -7.68 -13.34
C LYS A 78 11.61 -7.33 -12.62
N TRP A 79 11.39 -7.93 -11.45
CA TRP A 79 10.23 -7.61 -10.62
C TRP A 79 10.28 -6.17 -10.10
N GLN A 80 11.43 -5.71 -9.59
CA GLN A 80 11.64 -4.33 -9.15
C GLN A 80 11.30 -3.33 -10.26
N LYS A 81 11.75 -3.57 -11.51
CA LYS A 81 11.39 -2.71 -12.64
C LYS A 81 9.88 -2.61 -12.87
N ARG A 82 9.12 -3.69 -12.61
CA ARG A 82 7.66 -3.67 -12.71
C ARG A 82 7.01 -2.92 -11.56
N VAL A 83 7.55 -3.05 -10.34
CA VAL A 83 7.09 -2.26 -9.20
C VAL A 83 7.29 -0.76 -9.50
N HIS A 84 8.45 -0.38 -10.05
CA HIS A 84 8.72 1.01 -10.44
C HIS A 84 7.73 1.51 -11.51
N ASP A 85 7.43 0.71 -12.54
CA ASP A 85 6.45 1.01 -13.59
C ASP A 85 5.01 1.14 -13.04
N VAL A 86 4.63 0.32 -12.04
CA VAL A 86 3.35 0.46 -11.32
C VAL A 86 3.29 1.76 -10.51
N VAL A 87 4.36 2.07 -9.77
CA VAL A 87 4.46 3.33 -9.00
C VAL A 87 4.33 4.52 -9.93
N GLU A 88 5.08 4.56 -11.04
CA GLU A 88 5.03 5.66 -12.00
C GLU A 88 3.62 5.89 -12.55
N ARG A 89 2.91 4.82 -12.94
CA ARG A 89 1.55 4.91 -13.47
C ARG A 89 0.54 5.41 -12.45
N LEU A 90 0.61 4.89 -11.22
CA LEU A 90 -0.30 5.32 -10.16
C LEU A 90 0.01 6.74 -9.72
N SER A 91 1.29 7.11 -9.65
CA SER A 91 1.68 8.49 -9.37
C SER A 91 1.21 9.47 -10.45
N ALA A 92 1.27 9.08 -11.73
CA ALA A 92 0.75 9.90 -12.81
C ALA A 92 -0.79 10.07 -12.76
N ALA A 93 -1.52 9.07 -12.23
CA ALA A 93 -2.97 9.12 -12.14
C ALA A 93 -3.48 9.83 -10.88
N LEU A 94 -2.75 9.72 -9.76
CA LEU A 94 -3.20 10.14 -8.43
C LEU A 94 -2.42 11.32 -7.87
N GLU A 95 -1.31 11.69 -8.48
CA GLU A 95 -0.44 12.82 -8.08
C GLU A 95 -0.13 12.85 -6.56
N PRO A 96 0.43 11.77 -5.98
CA PRO A 96 0.83 11.78 -4.58
C PRO A 96 2.11 12.60 -4.37
N ASP A 97 2.23 13.23 -3.20
CA ASP A 97 3.47 13.88 -2.74
C ASP A 97 4.54 12.83 -2.42
N GLU A 98 4.13 11.71 -1.82
CA GLU A 98 5.00 10.56 -1.56
C GLU A 98 4.28 9.22 -1.77
N VAL A 99 5.07 8.18 -2.09
CA VAL A 99 4.60 6.80 -2.15
C VAL A 99 5.29 5.96 -1.08
N VAL A 100 4.51 5.37 -0.18
CA VAL A 100 5.00 4.39 0.80
C VAL A 100 4.81 3.01 0.23
N ILE A 101 5.91 2.27 0.07
CA ILE A 101 5.87 0.87 -0.38
C ILE A 101 6.06 0.00 0.85
N GLY A 102 5.03 -0.76 1.22
CA GLY A 102 5.05 -1.68 2.35
C GLY A 102 4.82 -3.13 1.93
N GLY A 103 4.37 -3.94 2.88
CA GLY A 103 4.17 -5.39 2.69
C GLY A 103 5.48 -6.19 2.75
N GLY A 104 5.34 -7.52 2.88
CA GLY A 104 6.48 -8.41 3.14
C GLY A 104 7.57 -8.41 2.06
N ASN A 105 7.26 -7.98 0.83
CA ASN A 105 8.21 -7.96 -0.27
C ASN A 105 9.01 -6.66 -0.40
N VAL A 106 8.75 -5.64 0.44
CA VAL A 106 9.46 -4.35 0.36
C VAL A 106 10.97 -4.49 0.51
N GLU A 107 11.44 -5.41 1.37
CA GLU A 107 12.86 -5.65 1.63
C GLU A 107 13.62 -6.19 0.41
N THR A 108 12.90 -6.68 -0.60
CA THR A 108 13.50 -7.21 -1.83
C THR A 108 13.74 -6.16 -2.90
N LEU A 109 13.26 -4.94 -2.70
CA LEU A 109 13.60 -3.79 -3.52
C LEU A 109 14.97 -3.28 -3.12
N ASN A 110 15.94 -3.29 -4.04
CA ASN A 110 17.28 -2.76 -3.79
C ASN A 110 17.28 -1.22 -3.86
N SER A 111 16.50 -0.65 -4.77
CA SER A 111 16.34 0.79 -4.92
C SER A 111 14.88 1.19 -5.07
N LEU A 112 14.57 2.40 -4.66
CA LEU A 112 13.24 2.99 -4.75
C LEU A 112 13.20 4.07 -5.85
N PRO A 113 12.05 4.28 -6.50
CA PRO A 113 11.84 5.43 -7.36
C PRO A 113 11.93 6.76 -6.56
N PRO A 114 12.03 7.92 -7.26
CA PRO A 114 11.88 9.22 -6.62
C PRO A 114 10.56 9.33 -5.84
N ASN A 115 10.58 10.10 -4.76
CA ASN A 115 9.41 10.31 -3.87
C ASN A 115 8.84 9.03 -3.24
N CYS A 116 9.63 7.95 -3.20
CA CYS A 116 9.25 6.71 -2.53
C CYS A 116 10.04 6.48 -1.25
N ARG A 117 9.39 5.87 -0.25
CA ARG A 117 10.07 5.29 0.92
C ARG A 117 9.53 3.92 1.27
N ARG A 118 10.32 3.13 2.01
CA ARG A 118 9.87 1.86 2.58
C ARG A 118 8.92 2.13 3.74
N GLY A 119 7.82 1.38 3.78
CA GLY A 119 7.00 1.20 4.96
C GLY A 119 7.59 0.12 5.86
N ASP A 120 7.26 0.17 7.14
CA ASP A 120 7.60 -0.86 8.11
C ASP A 120 6.32 -1.59 8.51
N ASN A 121 6.36 -2.93 8.53
CA ASN A 121 5.22 -3.75 8.94
C ASN A 121 4.75 -3.44 10.38
N ALA A 122 5.63 -2.93 11.25
CA ALA A 122 5.25 -2.47 12.58
C ALA A 122 4.23 -1.32 12.54
N LEU A 123 4.16 -0.55 11.45
CA LEU A 123 3.20 0.54 11.27
C LEU A 123 1.76 0.04 11.12
N ALA A 124 1.53 -1.26 10.90
CA ALA A 124 0.18 -1.82 10.99
C ALA A 124 -0.41 -1.64 12.41
N PHE A 125 0.39 -1.85 13.45
CA PHE A 125 -0.06 -1.66 14.84
C PHE A 125 -0.29 -0.18 15.15
N GLU A 126 0.61 0.69 14.69
CA GLU A 126 0.46 2.14 14.82
C GLU A 126 -0.81 2.64 14.12
N GLY A 127 -1.11 2.13 12.92
CA GLY A 127 -2.36 2.39 12.23
C GLY A 127 -3.58 1.95 13.04
N GLY A 128 -3.52 0.76 13.64
CA GLY A 128 -4.53 0.26 14.56
C GLY A 128 -4.77 1.18 15.77
N PHE A 129 -3.72 1.75 16.36
CA PHE A 129 -3.86 2.72 17.45
C PHE A 129 -4.43 4.06 16.97
N ARG A 130 -3.94 4.57 15.84
CA ARG A 130 -4.40 5.84 15.24
C ARG A 130 -5.86 5.80 14.85
N LEU A 131 -6.34 4.66 14.34
CA LEU A 131 -7.76 4.45 14.05
C LEU A 131 -8.66 4.81 15.23
N TRP A 132 -8.21 4.69 16.48
CA TRP A 132 -8.99 5.04 17.68
C TRP A 132 -8.60 6.39 18.29
N LYS A 133 -7.31 6.73 18.26
CA LYS A 133 -6.74 7.82 19.06
C LYS A 133 -6.56 9.12 18.29
N ASP A 134 -6.49 9.08 16.97
CA ASP A 134 -6.29 10.27 16.15
C ASP A 134 -7.64 10.88 15.75
N PRO A 135 -8.04 12.01 16.35
CA PRO A 135 -9.33 12.64 16.05
C PRO A 135 -9.33 13.36 14.69
N ALA A 136 -8.18 13.59 14.08
CA ALA A 136 -8.09 14.23 12.76
C ALA A 136 -8.31 13.24 11.61
N LEU A 137 -8.15 11.93 11.87
CA LEU A 137 -8.29 10.89 10.87
C LEU A 137 -9.75 10.65 10.48
N ILE A 138 -10.03 10.67 9.18
CA ILE A 138 -11.32 10.28 8.59
C ILE A 138 -11.09 9.02 7.76
N PHE A 139 -11.82 7.94 8.00
CA PHE A 139 -11.65 6.63 7.34
C PHE A 139 -12.95 5.85 7.23
#